data_AF-A0A501PIK7-F1
#
_entry.id   AF-A0A501PIK7-F1
#
_cell.length_a   1.000
_cell.length_b   1.000
_cell.length_c   1.000
_cell.angle_alpha   90.00
_cell.angle_beta   90.00
_cell.angle_gamma   90.00
#
_symmetry.space_group_name_H-M   'P 1'
#
loop_
_entity.id
_entity.type
_entity.pdbx_description
1 polymer ?
#
loop_
_entity_poly.entity_id
_entity_poly.type
_entity_poly.pdbx_seq_one_letter_code
_entity_poly.pdbx_strand_id
1 'polypeptide(L)' 'MFMYPVEFSDLKHDVHKELFQYWNKIRGTRSMPRRKDFEPTEVPNVLKHILMVNVEQATGRYLIRLLGSETVQAL' A
#
# COMPACT_ATOMS: atom_id res chain seq x y z
N MET A 1 -6.53 -16.08 12.26
CA MET A 1 -6.24 -14.97 13.20
C MET A 1 -5.30 -14.03 12.49
N PHE A 2 -5.71 -12.79 12.23
CA PHE A 2 -4.79 -11.79 11.65
C PHE A 2 -3.80 -11.36 12.74
N MET A 3 -2.51 -11.36 12.44
CA MET A 3 -1.47 -10.82 13.32
C MET A 3 -1.75 -9.33 13.52
N TYR A 4 -2.21 -8.94 14.71
CA TYR A 4 -2.40 -7.55 15.10
C TYR A 4 -2.09 -7.39 16.59
N PRO A 5 -1.25 -6.42 17.00
CA PRO A 5 -0.50 -5.50 16.13
C PRO A 5 0.58 -6.23 15.30
N VAL A 6 0.97 -5.64 14.16
CA VAL A 6 2.11 -6.09 13.34
C VAL A 6 3.31 -5.26 13.73
N GLU A 7 4.38 -5.92 14.17
CA GLU A 7 5.66 -5.28 14.49
C GLU A 7 6.63 -5.37 13.31
N PHE A 8 7.62 -4.48 13.26
CA PHE A 8 8.61 -4.46 12.19
C PHE A 8 9.38 -5.80 12.07
N SER A 9 9.59 -6.49 13.20
CA SER A 9 10.23 -7.81 13.27
C SER A 9 9.42 -8.93 12.60
N ASP A 10 8.11 -8.74 12.44
CA ASP A 10 7.23 -9.74 11.83
C ASP A 10 7.35 -9.77 10.29
N LEU A 11 7.97 -8.73 9.71
CA LEU A 11 8.09 -8.53 8.28
C LEU A 11 9.32 -9.23 7.72
N LYS A 12 9.10 -10.33 6.98
CA LYS A 12 10.19 -11.13 6.40
C LYS A 12 10.88 -10.47 5.21
N HIS A 13 10.11 -9.83 4.33
CA HIS A 13 10.61 -9.28 3.08
C HIS A 13 10.90 -7.78 3.20
N ASP A 14 12.00 -7.33 2.58
CA ASP A 14 12.42 -5.93 2.69
C ASP A 14 11.42 -4.96 2.06
N VAL A 15 10.71 -5.38 1.00
CA VAL A 15 9.62 -4.57 0.42
C VAL A 15 8.48 -4.31 1.40
N HIS A 16 8.18 -5.26 2.30
CA HIS A 16 7.17 -5.05 3.34
C HIS A 16 7.69 -4.11 4.42
N LYS A 17 8.97 -4.22 4.79
CA LYS A 17 9.62 -3.31 5.75
C LYS A 17 9.65 -1.88 5.23
N GLU A 18 10.02 -1.70 3.96
CA GLU A 18 10.01 -0.39 3.26
C GLU A 18 8.61 0.21 3.27
N LEU A 19 7.59 -0.56 2.86
CA LEU A 19 6.20 -0.12 2.89
C LEU A 19 5.73 0.23 4.31
N PHE A 20 6.06 -0.59 5.31
CA PHE A 20 5.65 -0.36 6.70
C PHE A 20 6.25 0.91 7.27
N GLN A 21 7.55 1.14 7.06
CA GLN A 21 8.23 2.37 7.47
C GLN A 21 7.62 3.59 6.77
N TYR A 22 7.41 3.49 5.47
CA TYR A 22 6.78 4.56 4.69
C TYR A 22 5.36 4.86 5.18
N TRP A 23 4.54 3.82 5.35
CA TRP A 23 3.17 3.92 5.82
C TRP A 23 3.09 4.60 7.19
N ASN A 24 3.99 4.24 8.12
CA ASN A 24 4.11 4.85 9.43
C ASN A 24 4.55 6.32 9.38
N LYS A 25 5.47 6.67 8.46
CA LYS A 25 5.86 8.06 8.19
C LYS A 25 4.65 8.89 7.74
N ILE A 26 3.91 8.44 6.72
CA ILE A 26 2.84 9.26 6.12
C ILE A 26 1.55 9.30 6.95
N ARG A 27 1.25 8.27 7.76
CA ARG A 27 0.09 8.31 8.67
C ARG A 27 0.29 9.24 9.86
N GLY A 28 1.52 9.38 10.36
CA GLY A 28 1.82 10.05 11.61
C GLY A 28 1.05 9.44 12.79
N THR A 29 0.28 10.25 13.51
CA THR A 29 -0.53 9.80 14.66
C THR A 29 -1.89 9.22 14.28
N ARG A 30 -2.31 9.29 13.01
CA ARG A 30 -3.61 8.80 12.54
C ARG A 30 -3.62 7.29 12.37
N SER A 31 -4.80 6.66 12.39
CA SER A 31 -4.98 5.21 12.17
C SER A 31 -4.61 4.74 10.76
N MET A 32 -4.60 5.63 9.77
CA MET A 32 -4.14 5.38 8.40
C MET A 32 -3.88 6.71 7.66
N PRO A 33 -3.02 6.74 6.63
CA PRO A 33 -2.85 7.92 5.79
C PRO A 33 -4.09 8.17 4.92
N ARG A 34 -4.26 9.41 4.46
CA ARG A 34 -5.20 9.74 3.38
C ARG A 34 -4.55 9.36 2.05
N ARG A 35 -5.36 9.12 1.01
CA ARG A 35 -4.84 8.84 -0.35
C ARG A 35 -3.84 9.90 -0.82
N LYS A 36 -4.11 11.18 -0.57
CA LYS A 36 -3.23 12.29 -0.99
C LYS A 36 -1.89 12.36 -0.25
N ASP A 37 -1.71 11.59 0.82
CA ASP A 37 -0.46 11.56 1.58
C ASP A 37 0.52 10.52 0.99
N PHE A 38 0.06 9.67 0.07
CA PHE A 38 0.87 8.66 -0.62
C PHE A 38 1.45 9.24 -1.91
N GLU A 39 2.78 9.43 -1.92
CA GLU A 39 3.56 9.88 -3.06
C GLU A 39 4.33 8.71 -3.69
N PRO A 40 3.92 8.24 -4.89
CA PRO A 40 4.50 7.04 -5.49
C PRO A 40 6.03 7.08 -5.64
N THR A 41 6.60 8.26 -5.91
CA THR A 41 8.03 8.45 -6.13
C THR A 41 8.87 8.24 -4.87
N GLU A 42 8.27 8.22 -3.67
CA GLU A 42 9.00 7.96 -2.42
C GLU A 42 9.26 6.47 -2.17
N VAL A 43 8.54 5.56 -2.85
CA VAL A 43 8.63 4.10 -2.65
C VAL A 43 8.61 3.32 -3.98
N PRO A 44 9.49 3.63 -4.94
CA PRO A 44 9.45 3.06 -6.28
C PRO A 44 9.55 1.53 -6.31
N ASN A 45 10.28 0.92 -5.36
CA ASN A 45 10.41 -0.54 -5.26
C ASN A 45 9.13 -1.23 -4.79
N VAL A 46 8.30 -0.52 -4.02
CA VAL A 46 7.02 -1.05 -3.53
C VAL A 46 5.95 -0.96 -4.62
N LEU A 47 6.00 0.05 -5.49
CA LEU A 47 4.96 0.30 -6.50
C LEU A 47 4.67 -0.91 -7.40
N LYS A 48 5.70 -1.69 -7.76
CA LYS A 48 5.53 -2.87 -8.61
C LYS A 48 4.70 -3.99 -7.94
N HIS A 49 4.48 -3.91 -6.63
CA HIS A 49 3.69 -4.86 -5.83
C HIS A 49 2.36 -4.27 -5.33
N ILE A 50 2.01 -3.02 -5.69
CA ILE A 50 0.80 -2.35 -5.22
C ILE A 50 -0.30 -2.41 -6.29
N LEU A 51 -1.54 -2.57 -5.85
CA LEU A 51 -2.75 -2.27 -6.61
C LEU A 51 -3.44 -1.05 -5.98
N MET A 52 -3.63 0.01 -6.76
CA MET A 52 -4.46 1.16 -6.36
C MET A 52 -5.77 1.16 -7.14
N VAL A 53 -6.87 1.15 -6.42
CA VAL A 53 -8.22 1.21 -6.99
C VAL A 53 -8.95 2.41 -6.42
N ASN A 54 -9.63 3.16 -7.28
CA ASN A 54 -10.58 4.19 -6.88
C ASN A 54 -12.00 3.63 -7.00
N VAL A 55 -12.79 3.77 -5.94
CA VAL A 55 -14.18 3.32 -5.91
C VAL A 55 -15.09 4.50 -6.18
N GLU A 56 -15.80 4.48 -7.32
CA GLU A 56 -16.82 5.46 -7.63
C GLU A 56 -18.09 5.17 -6.81
N GLN A 57 -18.31 5.94 -5.76
CA GLN A 57 -19.39 5.69 -4.79
C GLN A 57 -20.79 5.68 -5.42
N ALA A 58 -21.03 6.52 -6.42
CA ALA A 58 -22.34 6.65 -7.05
C ALA A 58 -22.74 5.44 -7.90
N THR A 59 -21.77 4.73 -8.48
CA THR A 59 -22.03 3.63 -9.44
C THR A 59 -21.52 2.28 -8.93
N GLY A 60 -20.68 2.27 -7.89
CA GLY A 60 -19.96 1.09 -7.42
C GLY A 60 -18.82 0.65 -8.35
N ARG A 61 -18.46 1.44 -9.37
CA ARG A 61 -17.40 1.07 -10.31
C ARG A 61 -16.01 1.20 -9.68
N TYR A 62 -15.16 0.25 -9.99
CA TYR A 62 -13.75 0.22 -9.59
C TYR A 62 -12.87 0.72 -10.75
N LEU A 63 -12.11 1.77 -10.50
CA LEU A 63 -11.15 2.32 -11.46
C LEU A 63 -9.73 1.97 -11.00
N ILE A 64 -9.06 1.09 -11.75
CA ILE A 64 -7.65 0.79 -11.52
C ILE A 64 -6.82 2.03 -11.86
N ARG A 65 -6.06 2.52 -10.88
CA ARG A 65 -5.18 3.70 -11.02
C ARG A 65 -3.72 3.30 -11.19
N LEU A 66 -3.34 2.21 -10.54
CA LEU A 66 -2.01 1.61 -10.65
C LEU A 66 -2.17 0.11 -10.44
N LEU A 67 -1.56 -0.66 -11.33
CA LEU A 67 -1.43 -2.10 -11.23
C LEU A 67 0.05 -2.41 -11.35
N GLY A 68 0.69 -2.76 -10.24
CA GLY A 68 2.11 -3.08 -10.21
C GLY A 68 2.42 -4.32 -11.06
N SER A 69 3.55 -4.31 -11.78
CA SER A 69 3.91 -5.38 -12.70
C SER A 69 3.99 -6.77 -12.06
N GLU A 70 4.44 -6.86 -10.81
CA GLU A 70 4.55 -8.13 -10.08
C GLU A 70 3.19 -8.67 -9.65
N THR A 71 2.18 -7.80 -9.53
CA THR A 71 0.81 -8.25 -9.23
C THR A 71 0.14 -8.93 -10.42
N VAL A 72 0.58 -8.60 -11.65
CA VAL A 72 0.06 -9.20 -12.89
C VAL A 72 0.64 -10.59 -13.11
N GLN A 73 1.91 -10.82 -12.77
CA GLN A 73 2.54 -12.14 -12.90
C GLN A 73 1.93 -13.21 -11.98
N ALA A 74 1.20 -12.79 -10.95
CA ALA A 74 0.55 -13.66 -9.99
C ALA A 74 -0.90 -14.03 -10.37
N LEU A 75 -1.43 -13.52 -11.48
CA LEU A 75 -2.74 -13.87 -12.06
C LEU A 75 -2.58 -14.92 -13.16
#